data_AF-A0A7V4WA84-F1
#
_entry.id   AF-A0A7V4WA84-F1
#
_cell.length_a   1.000
_cell.length_b   1.000
_cell.length_c   1.000
_cell.angle_alpha   90.00
_cell.angle_beta   90.00
_cell.angle_gamma   90.00
#
_symmetry.space_group_name_H-M   'P 1'
#
loop_
_entity.id
_entity.type
_entity.pdbx_description
1 polymer ?
#
loop_
_entity_poly.entity_id
_entity_poly.type
_entity_poly.pdbx_seq_one_letter_code
_entity_poly.pdbx_strand_id
1 'polypeptide(L)'
;MSAPIIIDQFEFTDEKPLFRIIVQDANGKQREVLPAKLQRDEDTLQGKTRCLTFSGIGLRITVTLISEDTEAIGSIEVRPTNGVLVREVRFPVITWRPVESFDNLLMSTAWGDNIERPTKTIRERCDGELTYVYPSELAMQYMALHNSARCVYLSRYGLSDESFRLAAKSLKDDELELAVVHYPFVRSGSWQSAKCAFAVLPGGWHAAADLYSFHMREKFNPPDVPKWMREDFHGWVQVGLAFEGDKVLYRFADLSKLFRRVQQIGLNTMHIYGWSGHGFDTEYPDYNINP
;
A
#
# COMPACT_ATOMS: atom_id res chain seq x y z
N MET A 1 2.17 9.36 -32.32
CA MET A 1 2.45 8.43 -31.20
C MET A 1 3.81 8.80 -30.64
N SER A 2 3.89 8.95 -29.33
CA SER A 2 5.16 9.22 -28.65
C SER A 2 6.05 7.96 -28.67
N ALA A 3 7.38 8.12 -28.66
CA ALA A 3 8.27 6.97 -28.56
C ALA A 3 8.05 6.24 -27.22
N PRO A 4 8.05 4.89 -27.21
CA PRO A 4 7.86 4.12 -25.97
C PRO A 4 8.98 4.39 -24.96
N ILE A 5 8.64 4.32 -23.68
CA ILE A 5 9.60 4.34 -22.58
C ILE A 5 9.81 2.89 -22.18
N ILE A 6 11.05 2.43 -22.24
CA ILE A 6 11.43 1.06 -21.91
C ILE A 6 12.40 1.11 -20.74
N ILE A 7 12.16 0.26 -19.74
CA ILE A 7 13.08 -0.05 -18.65
C ILE A 7 12.93 -1.52 -18.27
N ASP A 8 14.03 -2.25 -18.28
CA ASP A 8 14.06 -3.70 -18.06
C ASP A 8 13.03 -4.45 -18.93
N GLN A 9 12.10 -5.15 -18.29
CA GLN A 9 11.04 -5.92 -18.95
C GLN A 9 9.75 -5.11 -19.17
N PHE A 10 9.76 -3.81 -18.86
CA PHE A 10 8.58 -2.96 -18.87
C PHE A 10 8.64 -1.95 -20.02
N GLU A 11 7.55 -1.92 -20.79
CA GLU A 11 7.33 -0.97 -21.87
C GLU A 11 6.10 -0.13 -21.58
N PHE A 12 6.28 1.19 -21.58
CA PHE A 12 5.24 2.18 -21.39
C PHE A 12 4.97 2.91 -22.70
N THR A 13 3.70 2.95 -23.08
CA THR A 13 3.20 3.53 -24.33
C THR A 13 2.06 4.50 -24.04
N ASP A 14 1.50 5.11 -25.07
CA ASP A 14 0.30 5.95 -24.91
C ASP A 14 -0.92 5.11 -24.40
N GLU A 15 -0.95 3.80 -24.68
CA GLU A 15 -1.98 2.86 -24.19
C GLU A 15 -1.66 2.26 -22.82
N LYS A 16 -0.37 2.18 -22.46
CA LYS A 16 0.14 1.71 -21.17
C LYS A 16 0.93 2.84 -20.49
N PRO A 17 0.24 3.87 -19.97
CA PRO A 17 0.91 5.07 -19.50
C PRO A 17 1.73 4.77 -18.25
N LEU A 18 2.92 5.38 -18.13
CA LEU A 18 3.79 5.26 -16.95
C LEU A 18 3.18 5.88 -15.68
N PHE A 19 2.35 6.91 -15.84
CA PHE A 19 1.66 7.58 -14.75
C PHE A 19 0.29 8.09 -15.18
N ARG A 20 -0.58 8.36 -14.20
CA ARG A 20 -1.84 9.09 -14.38
C ARG A 20 -1.95 10.14 -13.29
N ILE A 21 -2.35 11.37 -13.62
CA ILE A 21 -2.46 12.45 -12.64
C ILE A 21 -3.86 13.04 -12.70
N ILE A 22 -4.53 13.13 -11.55
CA ILE A 22 -5.79 13.86 -11.43
C ILE A 22 -5.49 15.27 -10.95
N VAL A 23 -5.82 16.24 -11.80
CA VAL A 23 -5.74 17.67 -11.44
C VAL A 23 -7.11 18.28 -11.30
N GLN A 24 -7.21 19.29 -10.45
CA GLN A 24 -8.41 20.09 -10.23
C GLN A 24 -8.11 21.55 -10.56
N ASP A 25 -8.97 22.17 -11.38
CA ASP A 25 -8.87 23.59 -11.73
C ASP A 25 -9.46 24.51 -10.65
N ALA A 26 -9.43 25.83 -10.89
CA ALA A 26 -9.94 26.83 -9.95
C ALA A 26 -11.46 26.72 -9.70
N ASN A 27 -12.22 26.19 -10.65
CA ASN A 27 -13.67 25.97 -10.53
C ASN A 27 -14.00 24.63 -9.88
N GLY A 28 -12.98 23.86 -9.50
CA GLY A 28 -13.10 22.56 -8.88
C GLY A 28 -13.36 21.41 -9.84
N LYS A 29 -13.30 21.64 -11.16
CA LYS A 29 -13.45 20.57 -12.16
C LYS A 29 -12.20 19.71 -12.19
N GLN A 30 -12.39 18.40 -12.12
CA GLN A 30 -11.31 17.42 -12.16
C GLN A 30 -11.08 16.91 -13.59
N ARG A 31 -9.81 16.63 -13.92
CA ARG A 31 -9.44 15.98 -15.18
C ARG A 31 -8.22 15.08 -14.99
N GLU A 32 -8.20 13.99 -15.74
CA GLU A 32 -7.04 13.11 -15.85
C GLU A 32 -6.04 13.61 -16.90
N VAL A 33 -4.79 13.68 -16.49
CA VAL A 33 -3.62 14.01 -17.29
C VAL A 33 -2.78 12.76 -17.48
N LEU A 34 -2.56 12.40 -18.74
CA LEU A 34 -1.75 11.26 -19.17
C LEU A 34 -0.46 11.76 -19.83
N PRO A 35 0.63 10.99 -19.83
CA PRO A 35 1.88 11.34 -20.52
C PRO A 35 1.65 11.75 -21.98
N ALA A 36 0.76 11.06 -22.70
CA ALA A 36 0.43 11.33 -24.10
C ALA A 36 -0.20 12.72 -24.35
N LYS A 37 -0.74 13.37 -23.30
CA LYS A 37 -1.31 14.73 -23.37
C LYS A 37 -0.30 15.81 -23.02
N LEU A 38 0.95 15.43 -22.70
CA LEU A 38 2.02 16.32 -22.30
C LEU A 38 3.10 16.36 -23.37
N GLN A 39 3.83 17.46 -23.41
CA GLN A 39 5.05 17.55 -24.19
C GLN A 39 6.16 16.83 -23.43
N ARG A 40 6.86 15.89 -24.06
CA ARG A 40 8.10 15.31 -23.52
C ARG A 40 9.25 16.25 -23.88
N ASP A 41 9.76 16.96 -22.88
CA ASP A 41 10.81 17.95 -23.04
C ASP A 41 12.21 17.31 -23.07
N GLU A 42 12.41 16.30 -22.23
CA GLU A 42 13.70 15.62 -22.06
C GLU A 42 13.49 14.12 -21.87
N ASP A 43 14.41 13.33 -22.42
CA ASP A 43 14.53 11.87 -22.24
C ASP A 43 16.02 11.53 -22.28
N THR A 44 16.63 11.37 -21.10
CA THR A 44 18.07 11.16 -20.96
C THR A 44 18.33 9.80 -20.32
N LEU A 45 19.34 9.09 -20.82
CA LEU A 45 19.81 7.82 -20.25
C LEU A 45 21.29 7.97 -19.92
N GLN A 46 21.63 7.85 -18.64
CA GLN A 46 23.01 7.87 -18.14
C GLN A 46 23.25 6.62 -17.29
N GLY A 47 24.03 5.69 -17.82
CA GLY A 47 24.25 4.39 -17.18
C GLY A 47 22.91 3.65 -16.98
N LYS A 48 22.59 3.33 -15.73
CA LYS A 48 21.35 2.65 -15.31
C LYS A 48 20.18 3.61 -15.07
N THR A 49 20.39 4.92 -15.14
CA THR A 49 19.38 5.93 -14.79
C THR A 49 18.79 6.58 -16.03
N ARG A 50 17.46 6.54 -16.17
CA ARG A 50 16.69 7.26 -17.19
C ARG A 50 15.89 8.38 -16.53
N CYS A 51 16.03 9.60 -17.03
CA CYS A 51 15.29 10.77 -16.55
C CYS A 51 14.41 11.34 -17.68
N LEU A 52 13.13 11.54 -17.38
CA LEU A 52 12.11 12.02 -18.29
C LEU A 52 11.50 13.31 -17.74
N THR A 53 11.48 14.37 -18.53
CA THR A 53 10.80 15.63 -18.18
C THR A 53 9.60 15.83 -19.11
N PHE A 54 8.45 16.12 -18.52
CA PHE A 54 7.22 16.46 -19.23
C PHE A 54 6.71 17.81 -18.79
N SER A 55 6.12 18.56 -19.72
CA SER A 55 5.42 19.81 -19.41
C SER A 55 4.12 19.93 -20.18
N GLY A 56 3.21 20.73 -19.63
CA GLY A 56 1.93 21.04 -20.24
C GLY A 56 0.79 21.05 -19.23
N ILE A 57 -0.34 21.65 -19.63
CA ILE A 57 -1.59 21.59 -18.86
C ILE A 57 -1.45 22.20 -17.44
N GLY A 58 -0.44 23.06 -17.24
CA GLY A 58 -0.13 23.69 -15.95
C GLY A 58 0.71 22.81 -15.00
N LEU A 59 1.41 21.80 -15.52
CA LEU A 59 2.32 20.94 -14.78
C LEU A 59 3.71 20.91 -15.42
N ARG A 60 4.72 20.71 -14.58
CA ARG A 60 6.02 20.14 -14.95
C ARG A 60 6.21 18.87 -14.15
N ILE A 61 6.57 17.77 -14.81
CA ILE A 61 6.70 16.45 -14.21
C ILE A 61 8.08 15.92 -14.56
N THR A 62 8.79 15.39 -13.56
CA THR A 62 10.08 14.73 -13.76
C THR A 62 9.97 13.32 -13.23
N VAL A 63 10.25 12.33 -14.07
CA VAL A 63 10.29 10.92 -13.69
C VAL A 63 11.73 10.44 -13.76
N THR A 64 12.23 9.91 -12.66
CA THR A 64 13.54 9.23 -12.60
C THR A 64 13.29 7.74 -12.49
N LEU A 65 13.89 6.95 -13.37
CA LEU A 65 13.85 5.48 -13.35
C LEU A 65 15.28 4.96 -13.28
N ILE A 66 15.52 3.92 -12.48
CA ILE A 66 16.83 3.30 -12.27
C ILE A 66 16.65 1.79 -12.47
N SER A 67 17.43 1.22 -13.38
CA SER A 67 17.50 -0.24 -13.60
C SER A 67 18.50 -0.84 -12.62
N GLU A 68 18.02 -1.58 -11.64
CA GLU A 68 18.85 -2.38 -10.74
C GLU A 68 18.85 -3.85 -11.20
N ASP A 69 19.71 -4.68 -10.60
CA ASP A 69 19.91 -6.05 -11.08
C ASP A 69 18.64 -6.92 -10.99
N THR A 70 17.73 -6.61 -10.06
CA THR A 70 16.50 -7.37 -9.79
C THR A 70 15.22 -6.61 -10.07
N GLU A 71 15.27 -5.28 -10.16
CA GLU A 71 14.08 -4.43 -10.22
C GLU A 71 14.35 -3.08 -10.88
N ALA A 72 13.30 -2.46 -11.40
CA ALA A 72 13.30 -1.06 -11.75
C ALA A 72 12.81 -0.23 -10.55
N ILE A 73 13.55 0.81 -10.19
CA ILE A 73 13.18 1.76 -9.14
C ILE A 73 12.84 3.11 -9.78
N GLY A 74 11.66 3.62 -9.49
CA GLY A 74 11.16 4.90 -10.00
C GLY A 74 10.81 5.89 -8.91
N SER A 75 10.92 7.18 -9.22
CA SER A 75 10.29 8.28 -8.47
C SER A 75 9.70 9.30 -9.44
N ILE A 76 8.60 9.93 -9.07
CA ILE A 76 7.98 11.02 -9.81
C ILE A 76 7.99 12.30 -8.99
N GLU A 77 8.44 13.40 -9.57
CA GLU A 77 8.28 14.75 -9.05
C GLU A 77 7.23 15.47 -9.89
N VAL A 78 6.26 16.11 -9.23
CA VAL A 78 5.22 16.93 -9.88
C VAL A 78 5.29 18.36 -9.35
N ARG A 79 5.31 19.32 -10.26
CA ARG A 79 5.34 20.75 -9.96
C ARG A 79 4.23 21.48 -10.71
N PRO A 80 3.17 21.93 -10.02
CA PRO A 80 2.18 22.80 -10.61
C PRO A 80 2.80 24.14 -11.05
N THR A 81 2.46 24.60 -12.24
CA THR A 81 2.98 25.86 -12.81
C THR A 81 1.89 26.93 -13.00
N ASN A 82 0.62 26.55 -13.16
CA ASN A 82 -0.50 27.48 -13.42
C ASN A 82 -1.67 27.33 -12.42
N GLY A 83 -1.38 27.17 -11.12
CA GLY A 83 -2.41 27.18 -10.06
C GLY A 83 -3.37 25.99 -10.06
N VAL A 84 -3.09 24.94 -10.85
CA VAL A 84 -3.81 23.67 -10.79
C VAL A 84 -3.47 22.94 -9.48
N LEU A 85 -4.46 22.29 -8.88
CA LEU A 85 -4.26 21.40 -7.73
C LEU A 85 -4.00 19.99 -8.25
N VAL A 86 -2.86 19.40 -7.90
CA VAL A 86 -2.61 17.97 -8.11
C VAL A 86 -3.24 17.22 -6.95
N ARG A 87 -4.33 16.48 -7.21
CA ARG A 87 -5.06 15.72 -6.18
C ARG A 87 -4.52 14.32 -6.00
N GLU A 88 -4.24 13.65 -7.11
CA GLU A 88 -3.87 12.25 -7.14
C GLU A 88 -2.76 12.05 -8.17
N VAL A 89 -1.75 11.26 -7.82
CA VAL A 89 -0.70 10.79 -8.73
C VAL A 89 -0.66 9.27 -8.65
N ARG A 90 -0.93 8.60 -9.77
CA ARG A 90 -0.71 7.16 -9.92
C ARG A 90 0.64 6.96 -10.58
N PHE A 91 1.60 6.42 -9.83
CA PHE A 91 2.94 6.14 -10.34
C PHE A 91 3.68 5.11 -9.46
N PRO A 92 4.32 4.10 -10.08
CA PRO A 92 4.21 3.74 -11.48
C PRO A 92 2.85 3.10 -11.77
N VAL A 93 2.46 3.08 -13.04
CA VAL A 93 1.30 2.34 -13.53
C VAL A 93 1.81 1.21 -14.40
N ILE A 94 1.68 -0.03 -13.93
CA ILE A 94 2.19 -1.24 -14.58
C ILE A 94 1.01 -2.01 -15.16
N THR A 95 0.95 -2.12 -16.49
CA THR A 95 -0.08 -2.92 -17.17
C THR A 95 0.49 -4.25 -17.62
N TRP A 96 -0.11 -5.34 -17.18
CA TRP A 96 0.31 -6.70 -17.54
C TRP A 96 -0.72 -7.42 -18.39
N ARG A 97 -0.23 -8.13 -19.42
CA ARG A 97 -1.02 -8.96 -20.34
C ARG A 97 -0.12 -10.05 -20.96
N PRO A 98 -0.55 -11.33 -21.06
CA PRO A 98 -1.82 -11.88 -20.57
C PRO A 98 -1.79 -12.21 -19.07
N VAL A 99 -2.86 -11.84 -18.36
CA VAL A 99 -3.02 -12.11 -16.91
C VAL A 99 -3.40 -13.56 -16.63
N GLU A 100 -3.97 -14.29 -17.59
CA GLU A 100 -4.35 -15.70 -17.45
C GLU A 100 -3.16 -16.62 -17.14
N SER A 101 -1.94 -16.13 -17.40
CA SER A 101 -0.73 -16.82 -16.99
C SER A 101 -0.44 -16.73 -15.49
N PHE A 102 -1.24 -16.00 -14.73
CA PHE A 102 -1.14 -15.83 -13.27
C PHE A 102 -2.39 -16.34 -12.59
N ASP A 103 -2.21 -16.94 -11.41
CA ASP A 103 -3.30 -17.55 -10.67
C ASP A 103 -3.95 -16.53 -9.73
N ASN A 104 -3.14 -15.64 -9.14
CA ASN A 104 -3.52 -14.83 -8.01
C ASN A 104 -2.92 -13.42 -8.00
N LEU A 105 -3.59 -12.48 -7.35
CA LEU A 105 -3.04 -11.21 -6.90
C LEU A 105 -2.97 -11.19 -5.37
N LEU A 106 -1.76 -11.08 -4.80
CA LEU A 106 -1.55 -10.86 -3.38
C LEU A 106 -1.57 -9.36 -3.08
N MET A 107 -2.44 -8.94 -2.18
CA MET A 107 -2.40 -7.64 -1.50
C MET A 107 -1.80 -7.81 -0.11
N SER A 108 -0.83 -6.98 0.25
CA SER A 108 -0.10 -7.14 1.51
C SER A 108 -0.84 -6.58 2.74
N THR A 109 -2.05 -7.07 2.96
CA THR A 109 -2.84 -6.83 4.19
C THR A 109 -2.19 -7.54 5.38
N ALA A 110 -2.69 -7.29 6.61
CA ALA A 110 -2.19 -7.97 7.80
C ALA A 110 -2.30 -9.51 7.73
N TRP A 111 -3.22 -10.03 6.92
CA TRP A 111 -3.49 -11.46 6.76
C TRP A 111 -3.01 -12.02 5.41
N GLY A 112 -2.63 -11.16 4.46
CA GLY A 112 -2.22 -11.54 3.12
C GLY A 112 -3.41 -11.91 2.22
N ASP A 113 -4.19 -10.92 1.80
CA ASP A 113 -5.35 -11.11 0.93
C ASP A 113 -4.89 -11.60 -0.46
N ASN A 114 -5.18 -12.86 -0.78
CA ASN A 114 -4.79 -13.51 -2.02
C ASN A 114 -6.01 -13.70 -2.94
N ILE A 115 -6.10 -12.89 -3.98
CA ILE A 115 -7.25 -12.78 -4.88
C ILE A 115 -7.06 -13.72 -6.07
N GLU A 116 -7.79 -14.82 -6.07
CA GLU A 116 -7.83 -15.77 -7.19
C GLU A 116 -8.46 -15.14 -8.44
N ARG A 117 -7.97 -15.51 -9.63
CA ARG A 117 -8.49 -15.06 -10.93
C ARG A 117 -8.71 -13.54 -10.98
N PRO A 118 -7.65 -12.74 -10.78
CA PRO A 118 -7.76 -11.34 -10.37
C PRO A 118 -8.62 -10.47 -11.29
N THR A 119 -8.50 -10.59 -12.61
CA THR A 119 -9.31 -9.80 -13.56
C THR A 119 -10.81 -10.07 -13.40
N LYS A 120 -11.20 -11.35 -13.30
CA LYS A 120 -12.59 -11.76 -13.09
C LYS A 120 -13.10 -11.28 -11.73
N THR A 121 -12.36 -11.57 -10.67
CA THR A 121 -12.79 -11.25 -9.30
C THR A 121 -12.92 -9.75 -9.08
N ILE A 122 -11.97 -8.95 -9.56
CA ILE A 122 -11.99 -7.48 -9.45
C ILE A 122 -13.19 -6.90 -10.22
N ARG A 123 -13.50 -7.43 -11.41
CA ARG A 123 -14.66 -6.95 -12.17
C ARG A 123 -15.98 -7.29 -11.50
N GLU A 124 -16.14 -8.52 -11.04
CA GLU A 124 -17.41 -9.01 -10.50
C GLU A 124 -17.67 -8.52 -9.07
N ARG A 125 -16.63 -8.26 -8.28
CA ARG A 125 -16.75 -7.98 -6.84
C ARG A 125 -16.24 -6.60 -6.42
N CYS A 126 -15.49 -5.90 -7.26
CA CYS A 126 -14.85 -4.62 -6.92
C CYS A 126 -15.16 -3.52 -7.94
N ASP A 127 -16.25 -3.65 -8.72
CA ASP A 127 -16.64 -2.66 -9.74
C ASP A 127 -15.49 -2.30 -10.72
N GLY A 128 -14.64 -3.30 -11.03
CA GLY A 128 -13.52 -3.17 -11.95
C GLY A 128 -12.21 -2.64 -11.34
N GLU A 129 -12.19 -2.20 -10.08
CA GLU A 129 -10.97 -1.70 -9.42
C GLU A 129 -10.93 -2.05 -7.93
N LEU A 130 -9.89 -2.78 -7.52
CA LEU A 130 -9.59 -3.06 -6.12
C LEU A 130 -8.54 -2.07 -5.61
N THR A 131 -8.78 -1.46 -4.44
CA THR A 131 -7.81 -0.57 -3.80
C THR A 131 -7.77 -0.77 -2.30
N TYR A 132 -6.57 -0.80 -1.71
CA TYR A 132 -6.36 -0.80 -0.26
C TYR A 132 -5.43 0.33 0.16
N VAL A 133 -5.67 0.92 1.33
CA VAL A 133 -4.91 2.05 1.87
C VAL A 133 -3.81 1.57 2.80
N TYR A 134 -2.65 2.23 2.74
CA TYR A 134 -1.58 2.12 3.72
C TYR A 134 -1.38 3.48 4.42
N PRO A 135 -1.19 3.52 5.74
CA PRO A 135 -1.47 2.44 6.70
C PRO A 135 -2.99 2.32 6.90
N SER A 136 -3.52 1.10 6.87
CA SER A 136 -4.90 0.75 7.26
C SER A 136 -5.13 -0.72 6.87
N GLU A 137 -5.73 -0.98 5.71
CA GLU A 137 -5.97 -2.33 5.19
C GLU A 137 -4.65 -3.02 4.84
N LEU A 138 -3.69 -2.25 4.32
CA LEU A 138 -2.34 -2.72 4.03
C LEU A 138 -1.46 -2.67 5.29
N ALA A 139 -0.79 -3.79 5.58
CA ALA A 139 0.23 -3.88 6.61
C ALA A 139 1.65 -3.66 6.05
N MET A 140 1.83 -3.84 4.74
CA MET A 140 3.07 -3.61 4.02
C MET A 140 2.81 -2.82 2.74
N GLN A 141 3.86 -2.35 2.09
CA GLN A 141 3.78 -1.43 0.96
C GLN A 141 4.04 -2.13 -0.39
N TYR A 142 3.53 -3.35 -0.62
CA TYR A 142 3.70 -4.04 -1.89
C TYR A 142 2.49 -4.90 -2.30
N MET A 143 2.41 -5.26 -3.57
CA MET A 143 1.49 -6.27 -4.07
C MET A 143 2.19 -7.11 -5.14
N ALA A 144 1.66 -8.31 -5.38
CA ALA A 144 2.26 -9.25 -6.32
C ALA A 144 1.19 -9.98 -7.13
N LEU A 145 1.23 -9.87 -8.45
CA LEU A 145 0.49 -10.76 -9.35
C LEU A 145 1.34 -12.01 -9.58
N HIS A 146 0.90 -13.20 -9.17
CA HIS A 146 1.77 -14.39 -9.09
C HIS A 146 1.10 -15.71 -9.52
N ASN A 147 1.96 -16.64 -9.92
CA ASN A 147 1.72 -18.08 -9.95
C ASN A 147 2.90 -18.77 -9.24
N SER A 148 3.00 -20.10 -9.29
CA SER A 148 4.12 -20.83 -8.66
C SER A 148 5.50 -20.56 -9.28
N ALA A 149 5.55 -20.13 -10.55
CA ALA A 149 6.76 -20.00 -11.34
C ALA A 149 7.31 -18.57 -11.45
N ARG A 150 6.46 -17.54 -11.32
CA ARG A 150 6.84 -16.12 -11.44
C ARG A 150 5.86 -15.17 -10.75
N CYS A 151 6.32 -13.96 -10.46
CA CYS A 151 5.45 -12.86 -10.04
C CYS A 151 5.83 -11.51 -10.66
N VAL A 152 4.82 -10.68 -10.91
CA VAL A 152 4.96 -9.24 -11.18
C VAL A 152 4.83 -8.52 -9.85
N TYR A 153 5.90 -7.87 -9.44
CA TYR A 153 6.02 -7.14 -8.19
C TYR A 153 5.77 -5.65 -8.40
N LEU A 154 5.03 -5.03 -7.48
CA LEU A 154 4.96 -3.56 -7.36
C LEU A 154 5.03 -3.17 -5.89
N SER A 155 5.89 -2.22 -5.55
CA SER A 155 6.05 -1.71 -4.19
C SER A 155 6.33 -0.22 -4.13
N ARG A 156 6.12 0.35 -2.94
CA ARG A 156 6.58 1.67 -2.51
C ARG A 156 7.52 1.49 -1.31
N TYR A 157 8.70 2.08 -1.36
CA TYR A 157 9.69 2.11 -0.28
C TYR A 157 9.66 3.47 0.42
N GLY A 158 8.52 3.81 1.02
CA GLY A 158 8.36 5.07 1.75
C GLY A 158 8.46 4.90 3.26
N LEU A 159 9.12 5.85 3.92
CA LEU A 159 9.16 5.97 5.38
C LEU A 159 8.42 7.23 5.86
N SER A 160 7.74 7.94 4.96
CA SER A 160 6.96 9.12 5.27
C SER A 160 5.61 8.75 5.89
N ASP A 161 5.02 9.70 6.60
CA ASP A 161 3.68 9.61 7.19
C ASP A 161 2.55 9.76 6.15
N GLU A 162 2.89 9.68 4.85
CA GLU A 162 1.91 9.81 3.78
C GLU A 162 1.11 8.51 3.61
N SER A 163 -0.21 8.64 3.65
CA SER A 163 -1.08 7.57 3.20
C SER A 163 -1.08 7.45 1.69
N PHE A 164 -1.10 6.22 1.19
CA PHE A 164 -1.19 5.92 -0.24
C PHE A 164 -2.06 4.68 -0.45
N ARG A 165 -2.40 4.36 -1.70
CA ARG A 165 -3.09 3.11 -2.03
C ARG A 165 -2.26 2.24 -2.96
N LEU A 166 -2.41 0.93 -2.83
CA LEU A 166 -2.14 0.00 -3.91
C LEU A 166 -3.46 -0.28 -4.63
N ALA A 167 -3.45 -0.14 -5.95
CA ALA A 167 -4.61 -0.28 -6.80
C ALA A 167 -4.37 -1.34 -7.87
N ALA A 168 -5.35 -2.22 -8.06
CA ALA A 168 -5.39 -3.19 -9.14
C ALA A 168 -6.69 -3.04 -9.93
N LYS A 169 -6.60 -2.77 -11.23
CA LYS A 169 -7.73 -2.47 -12.11
C LYS A 169 -7.81 -3.47 -13.26
N SER A 170 -8.95 -4.14 -13.41
CA SER A 170 -9.20 -4.98 -14.59
C SER A 170 -9.57 -4.07 -15.75
N LEU A 171 -8.67 -3.98 -16.74
CA LEU A 171 -8.94 -3.22 -17.98
C LEU A 171 -9.74 -4.07 -18.96
N LYS A 172 -9.42 -5.36 -19.06
CA LYS A 172 -10.08 -6.39 -19.88
C LYS A 172 -10.03 -7.74 -19.17
N ASP A 173 -10.50 -8.80 -19.83
CA ASP A 173 -10.42 -10.18 -19.33
C ASP A 173 -8.98 -10.62 -19.06
N ASP A 174 -8.07 -10.24 -19.94
CA ASP A 174 -6.68 -10.69 -19.99
C ASP A 174 -5.66 -9.62 -19.55
N GLU A 175 -6.13 -8.49 -19.02
CA GLU A 175 -5.33 -7.30 -18.81
C GLU A 175 -5.61 -6.66 -17.44
N LEU A 176 -4.56 -6.52 -16.64
CA LEU A 176 -4.59 -5.96 -15.29
C LEU A 176 -3.59 -4.82 -15.17
N GLU A 177 -4.05 -3.71 -14.63
CA GLU A 177 -3.22 -2.56 -14.28
C GLU A 177 -2.96 -2.57 -12.77
N LEU A 178 -1.70 -2.38 -12.38
CA LEU A 178 -1.23 -2.28 -11.02
C LEU A 178 -0.64 -0.87 -10.82
N ALA A 179 -1.02 -0.18 -9.74
CA ALA A 179 -0.52 1.17 -9.48
C ALA A 179 -0.32 1.47 -7.99
N VAL A 180 0.65 2.34 -7.71
CA VAL A 180 0.74 3.05 -6.44
C VAL A 180 0.06 4.40 -6.60
N VAL A 181 -0.92 4.71 -5.74
CA VAL A 181 -1.74 5.92 -5.80
C VAL A 181 -1.38 6.83 -4.63
N HIS A 182 -0.87 8.02 -4.94
CA HIS A 182 -0.44 9.04 -3.99
C HIS A 182 -1.40 10.23 -4.00
N TYR A 183 -1.50 10.94 -2.87
CA TYR A 183 -2.44 12.06 -2.69
C TYR A 183 -1.73 13.36 -2.23
N PRO A 184 -0.98 14.03 -3.12
CA PRO A 184 -0.11 15.13 -2.70
C PRO A 184 -0.83 16.45 -2.39
N PHE A 185 -2.02 16.68 -2.94
CA PHE A 185 -2.81 17.92 -2.78
C PHE A 185 -2.00 19.23 -2.95
N VAL A 186 -1.05 19.25 -3.89
CA VAL A 186 -0.13 20.39 -4.11
C VAL A 186 -0.67 21.38 -5.16
N ARG A 187 -0.68 22.69 -4.83
CA ARG A 187 -1.03 23.79 -5.77
C ARG A 187 0.18 24.63 -6.19
N SER A 188 1.24 24.61 -5.40
CA SER A 188 2.47 25.37 -5.61
C SER A 188 3.63 24.61 -4.96
N GLY A 189 4.86 24.87 -5.42
CA GLY A 189 6.02 24.06 -5.04
C GLY A 189 6.08 22.74 -5.82
N SER A 190 6.89 21.80 -5.36
CA SER A 190 6.96 20.45 -5.91
C SER A 190 6.61 19.41 -4.85
N TRP A 191 6.03 18.31 -5.30
CA TRP A 191 5.88 17.09 -4.52
C TRP A 191 6.66 15.99 -5.22
N GLN A 192 7.37 15.16 -4.45
CA GLN A 192 8.11 14.01 -4.95
C GLN A 192 7.60 12.75 -4.26
N SER A 193 7.33 11.71 -5.04
CA SER A 193 6.95 10.41 -4.49
C SER A 193 8.11 9.76 -3.74
N ALA A 194 7.78 8.90 -2.78
CA ALA A 194 8.73 7.88 -2.35
C ALA A 194 9.17 7.01 -3.55
N LYS A 195 10.31 6.33 -3.40
CA LYS A 195 10.77 5.34 -4.39
C LYS A 195 9.73 4.24 -4.53
N CYS A 196 9.36 3.92 -5.75
CA CYS A 196 8.48 2.83 -6.08
C CYS A 196 9.25 1.83 -6.94
N ALA A 197 9.12 0.54 -6.65
CA ALA A 197 9.88 -0.49 -7.33
C ALA A 197 8.96 -1.49 -8.01
N PHE A 198 9.37 -1.99 -9.17
CA PHE A 198 8.61 -2.96 -9.95
C PHE A 198 9.54 -3.93 -10.67
N ALA A 199 9.14 -5.20 -10.70
CA ALA A 199 9.98 -6.28 -11.19
C ALA A 199 9.16 -7.46 -11.70
N VAL A 200 9.80 -8.31 -12.52
CA VAL A 200 9.32 -9.65 -12.84
C VAL A 200 10.29 -10.64 -12.20
N LEU A 201 9.85 -11.32 -11.16
CA LEU A 201 10.69 -12.20 -10.34
C LEU A 201 10.39 -13.68 -10.64
N PRO A 202 11.39 -14.56 -10.56
CA PRO A 202 11.16 -16.01 -10.57
C PRO A 202 10.54 -16.47 -9.25
N GLY A 203 9.66 -17.46 -9.32
CA GLY A 203 8.92 -17.99 -8.18
C GLY A 203 7.64 -17.21 -7.86
N GLY A 204 6.87 -17.69 -6.87
CA GLY A 204 5.61 -17.06 -6.47
C GLY A 204 5.79 -15.85 -5.55
N TRP A 205 4.72 -15.49 -4.85
CA TRP A 205 4.67 -14.30 -3.98
C TRP A 205 5.77 -14.22 -2.92
N HIS A 206 6.39 -15.35 -2.52
CA HIS A 206 7.53 -15.36 -1.60
C HIS A 206 8.71 -14.56 -2.16
N ALA A 207 8.98 -14.61 -3.47
CA ALA A 207 10.06 -13.83 -4.08
C ALA A 207 9.82 -12.31 -3.94
N ALA A 208 8.55 -11.88 -4.09
CA ALA A 208 8.14 -10.50 -3.83
C ALA A 208 8.29 -10.11 -2.34
N ALA A 209 7.92 -11.02 -1.42
CA ALA A 209 8.06 -10.80 0.02
C ALA A 209 9.54 -10.68 0.44
N ASP A 210 10.41 -11.54 -0.11
CA ASP A 210 11.84 -11.52 0.15
C ASP A 210 12.49 -10.22 -0.34
N LEU A 211 12.12 -9.77 -1.56
CA LEU A 211 12.58 -8.49 -2.09
C LEU A 211 12.09 -7.32 -1.22
N TYR A 212 10.80 -7.28 -0.88
CA TYR A 212 10.28 -6.23 0.01
C TYR A 212 10.99 -6.21 1.37
N SER A 213 11.19 -7.38 1.97
CA SER A 213 11.91 -7.56 3.23
C SER A 213 13.36 -7.08 3.10
N PHE A 214 14.02 -7.36 1.99
CA PHE A 214 15.38 -6.88 1.71
C PHE A 214 15.49 -5.35 1.83
N HIS A 215 14.52 -4.60 1.30
CA HIS A 215 14.51 -3.14 1.36
C HIS A 215 14.08 -2.59 2.73
N MET A 216 13.16 -3.25 3.42
CA MET A 216 12.55 -2.72 4.63
C MET A 216 13.17 -3.23 5.94
N ARG A 217 13.92 -4.34 5.92
CA ARG A 217 14.49 -4.95 7.14
C ARG A 217 15.39 -4.01 7.95
N GLU A 218 16.10 -3.10 7.28
CA GLU A 218 16.98 -2.12 7.94
C GLU A 218 16.24 -0.87 8.40
N LYS A 219 14.98 -0.71 7.97
CA LYS A 219 14.11 0.42 8.32
C LYS A 219 13.12 0.06 9.42
N PHE A 220 12.76 -1.21 9.52
CA PHE A 220 11.93 -1.73 10.58
C PHE A 220 12.75 -1.90 11.86
N ASN A 221 12.38 -1.15 12.91
CA ASN A 221 12.90 -1.40 14.24
C ASN A 221 11.93 -2.32 14.98
N PRO A 222 12.26 -3.61 15.20
CA PRO A 222 11.41 -4.50 15.96
C PRO A 222 11.20 -3.94 17.38
N PRO A 223 10.00 -4.07 17.96
CA PRO A 223 9.78 -3.65 19.33
C PRO A 223 10.63 -4.50 20.28
N ASP A 224 11.06 -3.91 21.39
CA ASP A 224 11.70 -4.66 22.48
C ASP A 224 10.70 -5.65 23.07
N VAL A 225 10.92 -6.95 22.78
CA VAL A 225 10.06 -8.01 23.31
C VAL A 225 10.53 -8.40 24.73
N PRO A 226 9.72 -8.19 25.78
CA PRO A 226 10.09 -8.55 27.15
C PRO A 226 10.42 -10.04 27.28
N LYS A 227 11.31 -10.38 28.23
CA LYS A 227 11.74 -11.78 28.46
C LYS A 227 10.55 -12.73 28.66
N TRP A 228 9.58 -12.34 29.49
CA TRP A 228 8.38 -13.14 29.76
C TRP A 228 7.57 -13.43 28.49
N MET A 229 7.56 -12.52 27.52
CA MET A 229 6.83 -12.73 26.27
C MET A 229 7.56 -13.67 25.31
N ARG A 230 8.90 -13.70 25.37
CA ARG A 230 9.73 -14.61 24.56
C ARG A 230 9.78 -16.03 25.11
N GLU A 231 9.89 -16.14 26.43
CA GLU A 231 10.19 -17.42 27.09
C GLU A 231 8.97 -18.05 27.74
N ASP A 232 8.01 -17.23 28.20
CA ASP A 232 6.92 -17.68 29.05
C ASP A 232 5.52 -17.38 28.48
N PHE A 233 5.34 -16.82 27.27
CA PHE A 233 4.00 -16.52 26.76
C PHE A 233 3.39 -17.68 25.98
N HIS A 234 2.21 -18.15 26.41
CA HIS A 234 1.50 -19.25 25.75
C HIS A 234 0.28 -18.79 24.95
N GLY A 235 -0.04 -17.50 24.99
CA GLY A 235 -1.29 -16.93 24.49
C GLY A 235 -2.04 -16.16 25.59
N TRP A 236 -3.10 -15.46 25.20
CA TRP A 236 -3.96 -14.72 26.13
C TRP A 236 -5.43 -15.06 25.98
N VAL A 237 -6.21 -14.73 27.01
CA VAL A 237 -7.67 -14.60 26.91
C VAL A 237 -8.06 -13.14 27.08
N GLN A 238 -8.98 -12.69 26.23
CA GLN A 238 -9.64 -11.39 26.35
C GLN A 238 -10.71 -11.42 27.44
N VAL A 239 -10.62 -10.50 28.41
CA VAL A 239 -11.54 -10.36 29.54
C VAL A 239 -12.09 -8.94 29.59
N GLY A 240 -13.33 -8.74 29.16
CA GLY A 240 -14.04 -7.46 29.25
C GLY A 240 -14.71 -7.28 30.61
N LEU A 241 -14.41 -6.19 31.31
CA LEU A 241 -15.02 -5.90 32.62
C LEU A 241 -16.42 -5.27 32.49
N ALA A 242 -16.57 -4.32 31.56
CA ALA A 242 -17.82 -3.67 31.20
C ALA A 242 -17.81 -3.25 29.73
N PHE A 243 -18.99 -3.08 29.15
CA PHE A 243 -19.23 -2.61 27.78
C PHE A 243 -20.25 -1.47 27.81
N GLU A 244 -20.26 -0.65 26.76
CA GLU A 244 -21.23 0.45 26.62
C GLU A 244 -22.68 -0.07 26.78
N GLY A 245 -23.43 0.55 27.71
CA GLY A 245 -24.83 0.23 27.95
C GLY A 245 -25.10 -1.06 28.74
N ASP A 246 -24.07 -1.86 29.01
CA ASP A 246 -24.18 -3.11 29.75
C ASP A 246 -23.94 -2.92 31.26
N LYS A 247 -24.38 -3.91 32.03
CA LYS A 247 -23.98 -4.02 33.44
C LYS A 247 -22.52 -4.48 33.52
N VAL A 248 -21.83 -4.03 34.57
CA VAL A 248 -20.50 -4.55 34.92
C VAL A 248 -20.53 -6.08 35.01
N LEU A 249 -19.74 -6.75 34.18
CA LEU A 249 -19.63 -8.20 34.11
C LEU A 249 -18.69 -8.74 35.20
N TYR A 250 -17.57 -8.05 35.42
CA TYR A 250 -16.54 -8.44 36.38
C TYR A 250 -15.96 -7.20 37.08
N ARG A 251 -15.65 -7.33 38.35
CA ARG A 251 -14.94 -6.31 39.13
C ARG A 251 -13.45 -6.65 39.22
N PHE A 252 -12.61 -5.70 39.62
CA PHE A 252 -11.19 -5.95 39.87
C PHE A 252 -10.95 -7.09 40.87
N ALA A 253 -11.83 -7.25 41.86
CA ALA A 253 -11.76 -8.34 42.84
C ALA A 253 -11.90 -9.74 42.19
N ASP A 254 -12.55 -9.84 41.03
CA ASP A 254 -12.77 -11.10 40.33
C ASP A 254 -11.53 -11.56 39.53
N LEU A 255 -10.59 -10.66 39.23
CA LEU A 255 -9.45 -10.93 38.35
C LEU A 255 -8.60 -12.11 38.80
N SER A 256 -8.36 -12.27 40.11
CA SER A 256 -7.58 -13.41 40.64
C SER A 256 -8.27 -14.76 40.37
N LYS A 257 -9.60 -14.80 40.46
CA LYS A 257 -10.40 -15.99 40.19
C LYS A 257 -10.49 -16.26 38.70
N LEU A 258 -10.62 -15.21 37.89
CA LEU A 258 -10.61 -15.31 36.42
C LEU A 258 -9.26 -15.83 35.92
N PHE A 259 -8.15 -15.32 36.46
CA PHE A 259 -6.81 -15.76 36.07
C PHE A 259 -6.58 -17.24 36.38
N ARG A 260 -7.06 -17.74 37.53
CA ARG A 260 -7.00 -19.19 37.83
C ARG A 260 -7.74 -20.04 36.79
N ARG A 261 -8.85 -19.54 36.22
CA ARG A 261 -9.57 -20.24 35.14
C ARG A 261 -8.79 -20.21 33.82
N VAL A 262 -8.10 -19.10 33.53
CA VAL A 262 -7.20 -19.00 32.37
C VAL A 262 -6.04 -19.99 32.49
N GLN A 263 -5.47 -20.14 33.68
CA GLN A 263 -4.45 -21.16 33.96
C GLN A 263 -4.96 -22.60 33.77
N GLN A 264 -6.23 -22.87 34.09
CA GLN A 264 -6.83 -24.20 33.90
C GLN A 264 -6.92 -24.62 32.43
N ILE A 265 -6.94 -23.68 31.48
CA ILE A 265 -6.94 -23.97 30.04
C ILE A 265 -5.53 -23.86 29.42
N GLY A 266 -4.48 -23.81 30.25
CA GLY A 266 -3.08 -23.82 29.81
C GLY A 266 -2.52 -22.45 29.39
N LEU A 267 -3.30 -21.38 29.54
CA LEU A 267 -2.89 -20.01 29.23
C LEU A 267 -2.41 -19.29 30.49
N ASN A 268 -1.53 -18.31 30.32
CA ASN A 268 -0.88 -17.61 31.43
C ASN A 268 -0.92 -16.09 31.33
N THR A 269 -1.68 -15.56 30.38
CA THR A 269 -1.85 -14.12 30.18
C THR A 269 -3.34 -13.77 30.02
N MET A 270 -3.76 -12.66 30.63
CA MET A 270 -5.09 -12.07 30.41
C MET A 270 -4.94 -10.68 29.79
N HIS A 271 -5.71 -10.41 28.76
CA HIS A 271 -5.88 -9.07 28.20
C HIS A 271 -7.19 -8.48 28.75
N ILE A 272 -7.07 -7.52 29.68
CA ILE A 272 -8.21 -6.88 30.35
C ILE A 272 -8.60 -5.62 29.58
N TYR A 273 -9.89 -5.45 29.29
CA TYR A 273 -10.43 -4.25 28.64
C TYR A 273 -11.77 -3.83 29.25
N GLY A 274 -12.20 -2.61 28.95
CA GLY A 274 -13.41 -2.01 29.55
C GLY A 274 -13.30 -1.74 31.05
N TRP A 275 -12.08 -1.48 31.53
CA TRP A 275 -11.79 -1.15 32.93
C TRP A 275 -11.99 0.34 33.26
N SER A 276 -12.12 1.19 32.25
CA SER A 276 -12.25 2.64 32.35
C SER A 276 -13.68 3.11 32.08
N GLY A 277 -14.02 4.30 32.60
CA GLY A 277 -15.25 5.03 32.28
C GLY A 277 -16.50 4.17 32.44
N HIS A 278 -17.35 4.21 31.42
CA HIS A 278 -18.57 3.40 31.31
C HIS A 278 -18.36 2.06 30.59
N GLY A 279 -17.12 1.56 30.54
CA GLY A 279 -16.77 0.29 29.90
C GLY A 279 -16.02 0.47 28.58
N PHE A 280 -15.84 -0.64 27.88
CA PHE A 280 -15.10 -0.68 26.62
C PHE A 280 -15.77 0.21 25.57
N ASP A 281 -14.94 0.91 24.79
CA ASP A 281 -15.36 1.84 23.73
C ASP A 281 -16.20 3.03 24.21
N THR A 282 -16.01 3.45 25.46
CA THR A 282 -16.62 4.65 26.01
C THR A 282 -15.56 5.68 26.42
N GLU A 283 -15.90 6.96 26.23
CA GLU A 283 -15.18 8.10 26.81
C GLU A 283 -13.72 8.28 26.39
N TYR A 284 -13.20 7.59 25.37
CA TYR A 284 -11.85 7.86 24.88
C TYR A 284 -11.68 9.34 24.47
N PRO A 285 -10.58 10.01 24.83
CA PRO A 285 -9.36 9.50 25.49
C PRO A 285 -9.34 9.59 27.03
N ASP A 286 -10.47 9.81 27.70
CA ASP A 286 -10.56 9.97 29.17
C ASP A 286 -10.60 8.60 29.89
N TYR A 287 -9.42 8.06 30.20
CA TYR A 287 -9.27 6.76 30.88
C TYR A 287 -9.41 6.83 32.41
N ASN A 288 -10.55 7.29 32.91
CA ASN A 288 -10.84 7.28 34.35
C ASN A 288 -11.13 5.84 34.81
N ILE A 289 -10.48 5.38 35.88
CA ILE A 289 -10.75 4.05 36.44
C ILE A 289 -12.19 3.99 36.94
N ASN A 290 -12.94 2.97 36.51
CA ASN A 290 -14.28 2.71 37.03
C ASN A 290 -14.17 2.07 38.44
N PRO A 291 -14.65 2.72 39.52
CA PRO A 291 -14.53 2.21 40.89
C PRO A 291 -15.27 0.88 41.13
#